data_AF-A0A401LCZ0-F1
#
_entry.id   AF-A0A401LCZ0-F1
#
_cell.length_a   1.000
_cell.length_b   1.000
_cell.length_c   1.000
_cell.angle_alpha   90.00
_cell.angle_beta   90.00
_cell.angle_gamma   90.00
#
_symmetry.space_group_name_H-M   'P 1'
#
loop_
_entity.id
_entity.type
_entity.pdbx_description
1 polymer ?
#
loop_
_entity_poly.entity_id
_entity_poly.type
_entity_poly.pdbx_seq_one_letter_code
_entity_poly.pdbx_strand_id
1 'polypeptide(L)'
;MKRDIKLYNLIFPMWGIYFYAILFPYFFVLLLPANFIVDTVMLLLLFFLFKVPEKKELYRRGIWKAWGFGFLADFLAAGVLVIISSAVSLPFHIYAPFSSVGAFLFATVGVVLAGVLIYFFHIKFVWKGILLEEGKKKKIALGMAILTAPYLMYLSPL
;
A
#
# COMPACT_ATOMS: atom_id res chain seq x y z
N MET A 1 -37.31 -15.60 16.12
CA MET A 1 -35.88 -15.51 16.47
C MET A 1 -35.35 -14.15 16.04
N LYS A 2 -35.11 -13.23 16.98
CA LYS A 2 -34.31 -12.02 16.70
C LYS A 2 -32.87 -12.51 16.52
N ARG A 3 -32.32 -12.34 15.31
CA ARG A 3 -30.87 -12.48 15.12
C ARG A 3 -30.25 -11.24 15.74
N ASP A 4 -29.78 -11.37 16.98
CA ASP A 4 -28.80 -10.41 17.51
C ASP A 4 -27.55 -10.57 16.64
N ILE A 5 -27.46 -9.77 15.57
CA ILE A 5 -26.24 -9.63 14.78
C ILE A 5 -25.28 -8.88 15.69
N LYS A 6 -24.59 -9.68 16.49
CA LYS A 6 -23.49 -9.29 17.34
C LYS A 6 -22.40 -8.68 16.45
N LEU A 7 -22.28 -7.36 16.48
CA LEU A 7 -21.30 -6.55 15.72
C LEU A 7 -19.84 -7.05 15.85
N TYR A 8 -19.53 -7.87 16.84
CA TYR A 8 -18.23 -8.50 17.04
C TYR A 8 -17.94 -9.71 16.15
N ASN A 9 -18.95 -10.30 15.49
CA ASN A 9 -18.71 -11.30 14.43
C ASN A 9 -18.35 -10.65 13.09
N LEU A 10 -18.30 -9.32 13.06
CA LEU A 10 -17.83 -8.53 11.94
C LEU A 10 -16.32 -8.26 12.15
N ILE A 11 -15.54 -9.33 12.28
CA ILE A 11 -14.08 -9.27 12.27
C ILE A 11 -13.70 -8.89 10.85
N PHE A 12 -13.76 -7.60 10.50
CA PHE A 12 -13.32 -7.20 9.19
C PHE A 12 -11.80 -7.35 9.09
N PRO A 13 -11.31 -7.80 7.93
CA PRO A 13 -9.89 -7.89 7.64
C PRO A 13 -9.16 -6.61 7.99
N MET A 14 -7.93 -6.70 8.51
CA MET A 14 -7.05 -5.54 8.68
C MET A 14 -6.81 -4.80 7.36
N TRP A 15 -6.99 -5.48 6.22
CA TRP A 15 -7.10 -4.95 4.86
C TRP A 15 -8.19 -3.90 4.68
N GLY A 16 -9.27 -4.07 5.42
CA GLY A 16 -10.39 -3.16 5.50
C GLY A 16 -9.99 -1.82 6.10
N ILE A 17 -8.75 -1.57 6.53
CA ILE A 17 -8.33 -0.27 7.09
C ILE A 17 -8.72 0.90 6.18
N TYR A 18 -8.66 0.73 4.85
CA TYR A 18 -9.11 1.75 3.89
C TYR A 18 -10.64 1.88 3.87
N PHE A 19 -11.38 0.78 4.02
CA PHE A 19 -12.85 0.78 4.17
C PHE A 19 -13.30 1.33 5.52
N TYR A 20 -12.60 0.99 6.61
CA TYR A 20 -12.76 1.55 7.95
C TYR A 20 -12.47 3.04 7.94
N ALA A 21 -11.43 3.48 7.23
CA ALA A 21 -11.14 4.90 7.07
C ALA A 21 -12.22 5.62 6.27
N ILE A 22 -12.82 4.99 5.25
CA ILE A 22 -13.99 5.54 4.53
C ILE A 22 -15.22 5.66 5.46
N LEU A 23 -15.49 4.64 6.28
CA LEU A 23 -16.63 4.63 7.21
C LEU A 23 -16.41 5.53 8.43
N PHE A 24 -15.16 5.68 8.86
CA PHE A 24 -14.73 6.46 10.01
C PHE A 24 -13.52 7.33 9.62
N PRO A 25 -13.77 8.54 9.12
CA PRO A 25 -12.73 9.44 8.58
C PRO A 25 -11.58 9.72 9.55
N TYR A 26 -11.81 9.57 10.86
CA TYR A 26 -10.79 9.73 11.89
C TYR A 26 -9.58 8.79 11.72
N PHE A 27 -9.76 7.59 11.15
CA PHE A 27 -8.63 6.68 10.92
C PHE A 27 -7.64 7.22 9.86
N PHE A 28 -8.10 8.02 8.89
CA PHE A 28 -7.19 8.68 7.94
C PHE A 28 -6.24 9.65 8.65
N VAL A 29 -6.67 10.27 9.76
CA VAL A 29 -5.85 11.23 10.52
C VAL A 29 -4.61 10.56 11.11
N LEU A 30 -4.68 9.25 11.43
CA LEU A 30 -3.53 8.49 11.92
C LEU A 30 -2.77 7.81 10.79
N LEU A 31 -3.50 7.23 9.84
CA LEU A 31 -2.91 6.38 8.80
C LEU A 31 -2.13 7.16 7.75
N LEU A 32 -2.64 8.33 7.35
CA LEU A 32 -2.00 9.19 6.36
C LEU A 32 -0.64 9.72 6.86
N PRO A 33 -0.52 10.31 8.08
CA PRO A 33 0.77 10.72 8.60
C PRO A 33 1.73 9.56 8.87
N ALA A 34 1.24 8.43 9.40
CA ALA A 34 2.09 7.27 9.63
C ALA A 34 2.71 6.74 8.32
N ASN A 35 1.90 6.61 7.27
CA ASN A 35 2.37 6.20 5.94
C ASN A 35 3.34 7.24 5.35
N PHE A 36 3.07 8.54 5.49
CA PHE A 36 3.98 9.60 5.06
C PHE A 36 5.35 9.53 5.74
N ILE A 37 5.39 9.20 7.04
CA ILE A 37 6.65 9.01 7.78
C ILE A 37 7.42 7.80 7.21
N VAL A 38 6.73 6.67 6.98
CA VAL A 38 7.36 5.48 6.39
C VAL A 38 7.94 5.79 5.01
N ASP A 39 7.17 6.43 4.13
CA ASP A 39 7.64 6.81 2.79
C ASP A 39 8.83 7.78 2.85
N THR A 40 8.80 8.72 3.79
CA THR A 40 9.92 9.64 4.03
C THR A 40 11.18 8.88 4.42
N VAL A 41 11.08 7.99 5.41
CA VAL A 41 12.20 7.19 5.90
C VAL A 41 12.77 6.30 4.78
N MET A 42 11.90 5.58 4.07
CA MET A 42 12.32 4.67 2.99
C MET A 42 12.93 5.44 1.82
N LEU A 43 12.37 6.57 1.41
CA LEU A 43 12.91 7.38 0.32
C LEU A 43 14.30 7.94 0.67
N LEU A 44 14.47 8.46 1.89
CA LEU A 44 15.75 8.98 2.36
C LEU A 44 16.80 7.87 2.49
N LEU A 45 16.39 6.69 2.97
CA LEU A 45 17.25 5.50 3.00
C LEU A 45 17.73 5.13 1.59
N LEU A 46 16.84 5.09 0.60
CA LEU A 46 17.21 4.78 -0.79
C LEU A 46 18.12 5.86 -1.39
N PHE A 47 17.89 7.13 -1.08
CA PHE A 47 18.79 8.23 -1.49
C PHE A 47 20.19 8.09 -0.88
N PHE A 48 20.27 7.60 0.36
CA PHE A 48 21.53 7.28 1.00
C PHE A 48 22.23 6.09 0.33
N LEU A 49 21.52 4.96 0.15
CA LEU A 49 22.06 3.73 -0.44
C LEU A 49 22.55 3.94 -1.88
N PHE A 50 21.79 4.67 -2.70
CA PHE A 50 22.13 4.89 -4.12
C PHE A 50 22.96 6.14 -4.38
N LYS A 51 23.48 6.80 -3.34
CA LYS A 51 24.34 7.98 -3.42
C LYS A 51 23.73 9.03 -4.38
N VAL A 52 22.48 9.40 -4.09
CA VAL A 52 21.72 10.36 -4.89
C VAL A 52 22.22 11.78 -4.60
N PRO A 53 22.58 12.59 -5.63
CA PRO A 53 22.98 13.98 -5.44
C PRO A 53 21.76 14.84 -5.03
N GLU A 54 21.99 15.99 -4.42
CA GLU A 54 20.94 17.00 -4.18
C GLU A 54 19.68 16.46 -3.45
N LYS A 55 19.89 15.56 -2.48
CA LYS A 55 18.83 14.82 -1.75
C LYS A 55 17.68 15.70 -1.25
N LYS A 56 17.98 16.91 -0.77
CA LYS A 56 17.00 17.85 -0.21
C LYS A 56 15.99 18.34 -1.26
N GLU A 57 16.48 18.68 -2.46
CA GLU A 57 15.62 19.17 -3.53
C GLU A 57 14.77 18.04 -4.12
N LEU A 58 15.39 16.88 -4.35
CA LEU A 58 14.69 15.69 -4.82
C LEU A 58 13.62 15.22 -3.83
N TYR A 59 13.92 15.25 -2.53
CA TYR A 59 12.95 14.96 -1.49
C TYR A 59 11.75 15.91 -1.56
N ARG A 60 11.98 17.23 -1.56
CA ARG A 60 10.90 18.23 -1.57
C ARG A 60 9.98 18.10 -2.79
N ARG A 61 10.56 17.78 -3.96
CA ARG A 61 9.81 17.61 -5.21
C ARG A 61 9.13 16.24 -5.32
N GLY A 62 9.73 15.20 -4.74
CA GLY A 62 9.33 13.81 -4.89
C GLY A 62 8.35 13.33 -3.82
N ILE A 63 8.53 13.69 -2.55
CA ILE A 63 7.85 13.03 -1.42
C ILE A 63 6.33 13.12 -1.48
N TRP A 64 5.78 14.29 -1.78
CA TRP A 64 4.32 14.49 -1.88
C TRP A 64 3.69 13.62 -2.97
N LYS A 65 4.41 13.44 -4.09
CA LYS A 65 3.97 12.56 -5.17
C LYS A 65 4.15 11.09 -4.77
N ALA A 66 5.31 10.74 -4.20
CA ALA A 66 5.61 9.37 -3.78
C ALA A 66 4.54 8.86 -2.81
N TRP A 67 4.22 9.66 -1.79
CA TRP A 67 3.18 9.38 -0.81
C TRP A 67 1.79 9.29 -1.43
N GLY A 68 1.36 10.32 -2.19
CA GLY A 68 0.03 10.33 -2.79
C GLY A 68 -0.20 9.18 -3.78
N PHE A 69 0.80 8.88 -4.62
CA PHE A 69 0.71 7.76 -5.55
C PHE A 69 0.89 6.40 -4.87
N GLY A 70 1.69 6.30 -3.81
CA GLY A 70 1.80 5.09 -2.99
C GLY A 70 0.46 4.73 -2.37
N PHE A 71 -0.17 5.70 -1.72
CA PHE A 71 -1.51 5.55 -1.15
C PHE A 71 -2.56 5.15 -2.21
N LEU A 72 -2.51 5.78 -3.39
CA LEU A 72 -3.39 5.44 -4.51
C LEU A 72 -3.17 4.00 -5.00
N ALA A 73 -1.92 3.54 -5.09
CA ALA A 73 -1.60 2.19 -5.51
C ALA A 73 -2.18 1.14 -4.54
N ASP A 74 -2.05 1.37 -3.24
CA ASP A 74 -2.61 0.49 -2.21
C ASP A 74 -4.14 0.43 -2.32
N PHE A 75 -4.78 1.59 -2.49
CA PHE A 75 -6.23 1.68 -2.63
C PHE A 75 -6.74 0.94 -3.88
N LEU A 76 -6.06 1.11 -5.02
CA LEU A 76 -6.40 0.40 -6.25
C LEU A 76 -6.22 -1.11 -6.10
N ALA A 77 -5.12 -1.56 -5.50
CA ALA A 77 -4.86 -2.98 -5.30
C ALA A 77 -5.90 -3.63 -4.38
N ALA A 78 -6.22 -2.97 -3.26
CA ALA A 78 -7.27 -3.43 -2.36
C ALA A 78 -8.65 -3.47 -3.06
N GLY A 79 -9.00 -2.44 -3.83
CA GLY A 79 -10.23 -2.40 -4.61
C GLY A 79 -10.34 -3.55 -5.61
N VAL A 80 -9.25 -3.86 -6.33
CA VAL A 80 -9.20 -4.99 -7.27
C VAL A 80 -9.44 -6.32 -6.54
N LEU A 81 -8.83 -6.56 -5.38
CA LEU A 81 -9.08 -7.77 -4.60
C LEU A 81 -10.54 -7.89 -4.14
N VAL A 82 -11.14 -6.79 -3.68
CA VAL A 82 -12.55 -6.78 -3.27
C VAL A 82 -13.47 -7.11 -4.45
N ILE A 83 -13.20 -6.56 -5.64
CA ILE A 83 -13.96 -6.87 -6.85
C ILE A 83 -13.80 -8.36 -7.21
N ILE A 84 -12.57 -8.88 -7.23
CA ILE A 84 -12.31 -10.29 -7.60
C ILE A 84 -13.01 -11.23 -6.63
N SER A 85 -12.81 -11.06 -5.33
CA SER A 85 -13.43 -11.92 -4.31
C SER A 85 -14.95 -11.89 -4.38
N SER A 86 -15.55 -10.73 -4.63
CA SER A 86 -17.00 -10.60 -4.78
C SER A 86 -17.50 -11.28 -6.07
N ALA A 87 -16.81 -11.06 -7.19
CA ALA A 87 -17.19 -11.61 -8.50
C ALA A 87 -17.16 -13.15 -8.53
N VAL A 88 -16.23 -13.77 -7.78
CA VAL A 88 -16.11 -15.23 -7.68
C VAL A 88 -16.67 -15.80 -6.37
N SER A 89 -17.40 -15.00 -5.59
CA SER A 89 -18.04 -15.39 -4.33
C SER A 89 -17.08 -16.06 -3.33
N LEU A 90 -15.85 -15.55 -3.21
CA LEU A 90 -14.89 -16.08 -2.24
C LEU A 90 -15.38 -15.88 -0.81
N PRO A 91 -15.17 -16.87 0.06
CA PRO A 91 -15.59 -16.78 1.44
C PRO A 91 -14.76 -15.73 2.17
N PHE A 92 -15.35 -15.10 3.18
CA PHE A 92 -14.74 -13.99 3.91
C PHE A 92 -13.40 -14.32 4.59
N HIS A 93 -13.16 -15.60 4.94
CA HIS A 93 -11.87 -16.03 5.48
C HIS A 93 -10.71 -15.90 4.47
N ILE A 94 -10.97 -15.66 3.19
CA ILE A 94 -9.93 -15.38 2.18
C ILE A 94 -9.06 -14.17 2.56
N TYR A 95 -9.60 -13.28 3.38
CA TYR A 95 -8.92 -12.09 3.85
C TYR A 95 -8.16 -12.28 5.17
N ALA A 96 -8.15 -13.49 5.73
CA ALA A 96 -7.27 -13.88 6.82
C ALA A 96 -6.10 -14.67 6.22
N PRO A 97 -4.95 -14.02 5.92
CA PRO A 97 -3.92 -14.61 5.06
C PRO A 97 -3.35 -15.92 5.59
N PHE A 98 -3.31 -16.08 6.91
CA PHE A 98 -2.79 -17.30 7.55
C PHE A 98 -3.87 -18.36 7.85
N SER A 99 -5.11 -18.16 7.40
CA SER A 99 -6.18 -19.16 7.55
C SER A 99 -6.03 -20.34 6.60
N SER A 100 -5.41 -20.13 5.44
CA SER A 100 -5.19 -21.16 4.43
C SER A 100 -4.14 -20.70 3.42
N VAL A 101 -3.58 -21.65 2.65
CA VAL A 101 -2.67 -21.34 1.54
C VAL A 101 -3.35 -20.43 0.50
N GLY A 102 -4.64 -20.65 0.22
CA GLY A 102 -5.41 -19.83 -0.71
C GLY A 102 -5.52 -18.37 -0.25
N ALA A 103 -5.80 -18.14 1.04
CA ALA A 103 -5.86 -16.81 1.62
C ALA A 103 -4.50 -16.10 1.60
N PHE A 104 -3.42 -16.83 1.88
CA PHE A 104 -2.06 -16.29 1.79
C PHE A 104 -1.72 -15.86 0.36
N LEU A 105 -2.01 -16.69 -0.63
CA LEU A 105 -1.77 -16.37 -2.04
C LEU A 105 -2.63 -15.19 -2.50
N PHE A 106 -3.89 -15.13 -2.08
CA PHE A 106 -4.78 -14.01 -2.37
C PHE A 106 -4.23 -12.70 -1.81
N ALA A 107 -3.72 -12.73 -0.58
CA ALA A 107 -3.02 -11.61 0.02
C ALA A 107 -1.76 -11.21 -0.78
N THR A 108 -0.96 -12.19 -1.18
CA THR A 108 0.24 -11.96 -1.99
C THR A 108 -0.08 -11.26 -3.31
N VAL A 109 -1.17 -11.63 -3.97
CA VAL A 109 -1.61 -10.95 -5.21
C VAL A 109 -1.86 -9.46 -4.96
N GLY A 110 -2.49 -9.09 -3.84
CA GLY A 110 -2.70 -7.68 -3.48
C GLY A 110 -1.40 -6.92 -3.26
N VAL A 111 -0.49 -7.49 -2.45
CA VAL A 111 0.81 -6.88 -2.15
C VAL A 111 1.65 -6.69 -3.42
N VAL A 112 1.69 -7.72 -4.28
CA VAL A 112 2.42 -7.66 -5.55
C VAL A 112 1.79 -6.62 -6.49
N LEU A 113 0.47 -6.59 -6.59
CA LEU A 113 -0.24 -5.62 -7.43
C LEU A 113 0.04 -4.18 -6.97
N ALA A 114 -0.04 -3.92 -5.66
CA ALA A 114 0.31 -2.61 -5.09
C ALA A 114 1.78 -2.25 -5.40
N GLY A 115 2.73 -3.15 -5.14
CA GLY A 115 4.15 -2.93 -5.44
C GLY A 115 4.40 -2.60 -6.92
N VAL A 116 3.76 -3.34 -7.84
CA VAL A 116 3.83 -3.07 -9.28
C VAL A 116 3.29 -1.67 -9.61
N LEU A 117 2.14 -1.28 -9.06
CA LEU A 117 1.58 0.06 -9.26
C LEU A 117 2.49 1.16 -8.68
N ILE A 118 3.03 0.97 -7.46
CA ILE A 118 3.97 1.90 -6.83
C ILE A 118 5.20 2.12 -7.72
N TYR A 119 5.77 1.04 -8.27
CA TYR A 119 6.90 1.12 -9.19
C TYR A 119 6.55 1.95 -10.44
N PHE A 120 5.43 1.62 -11.10
CA PHE A 120 5.00 2.31 -12.30
C PHE A 120 4.70 3.79 -12.05
N PHE A 121 4.03 4.11 -10.93
CA PHE A 121 3.75 5.50 -10.57
C PHE A 121 5.01 6.29 -10.24
N HIS A 122 5.99 5.67 -9.60
CA HIS A 122 7.28 6.32 -9.34
C HIS A 122 7.97 6.73 -10.64
N ILE A 123 8.08 5.82 -11.61
CA ILE A 123 8.71 6.10 -12.89
C ILE A 123 7.93 7.13 -13.72
N LYS A 124 6.60 6.96 -13.81
CA LYS A 124 5.76 7.74 -14.72
C LYS A 124 5.37 9.11 -14.18
N PHE A 125 5.23 9.26 -12.87
CA PHE A 125 4.65 10.47 -12.26
C PHE A 125 5.57 11.12 -11.22
N VAL A 126 6.15 10.35 -10.29
CA VAL A 126 7.00 10.90 -9.23
C VAL A 126 8.28 11.49 -9.81
N TRP A 127 9.00 10.71 -10.61
CA TRP A 127 10.28 11.12 -11.23
C TRP A 127 10.13 11.88 -12.55
N LYS A 128 8.90 12.16 -12.97
CA LYS A 128 8.63 12.93 -14.19
C LYS A 128 9.17 14.36 -14.05
N GLY A 129 10.04 14.75 -14.99
CA GLY A 129 10.66 16.08 -15.01
C GLY A 129 11.76 16.28 -13.96
N ILE A 130 12.19 15.22 -13.28
CA ILE A 130 13.33 15.25 -12.36
C ILE A 130 14.60 14.84 -13.12
N LEU A 131 15.62 15.69 -13.04
CA LEU A 131 16.94 15.44 -13.64
C LEU A 131 17.73 14.48 -12.73
N LEU A 132 17.45 13.19 -12.90
CA LEU A 132 18.16 12.10 -12.26
C LEU A 132 18.46 11.04 -13.32
N GLU A 133 19.61 10.39 -13.21
CA GLU A 133 19.97 9.27 -14.08
C GLU A 133 18.87 8.19 -14.08
N GLU A 134 18.45 7.74 -15.26
CA GLU A 134 17.34 6.78 -15.42
C GLU A 134 17.59 5.46 -14.66
N GLY A 135 18.84 5.00 -14.59
CA GLY A 135 19.22 3.83 -13.79
C GLY A 135 18.94 4.03 -12.29
N LYS A 136 19.20 5.22 -11.75
CA LYS A 136 18.90 5.54 -10.35
C LYS A 136 17.41 5.70 -10.10
N LYS A 137 16.66 6.32 -11.02
CA LYS A 137 15.19 6.41 -10.93
C LYS A 137 14.55 5.03 -10.81
N LYS A 138 14.96 4.08 -11.67
CA LYS A 138 14.48 2.69 -11.63
C LYS A 138 14.82 1.97 -10.33
N LYS A 139 16.05 2.12 -9.84
CA LYS A 139 16.47 1.54 -8.56
C LYS A 139 15.70 2.09 -7.37
N ILE A 140 15.49 3.40 -7.32
CA ILE A 140 14.71 4.04 -6.25
C ILE A 140 13.24 3.65 -6.35
N ALA A 141 12.65 3.67 -7.54
CA ALA A 141 11.26 3.25 -7.75
C ALA A 141 11.03 1.79 -7.33
N LEU A 142 11.95 0.90 -7.68
CA LEU A 142 11.88 -0.51 -7.28
C LEU A 142 12.07 -0.66 -5.77
N GLY A 143 13.01 0.09 -5.18
CA GLY A 143 13.22 0.12 -3.74
C GLY A 143 11.97 0.57 -2.99
N MET A 144 11.31 1.63 -3.45
CA MET A 144 10.04 2.10 -2.87
C MET A 144 8.97 1.02 -3.02
N ALA A 145 8.77 0.49 -4.23
CA ALA A 145 7.79 -0.55 -4.50
C ALA A 145 7.94 -1.81 -3.64
N ILE A 146 9.16 -2.19 -3.27
CA ILE A 146 9.41 -3.30 -2.36
C ILE A 146 9.19 -2.83 -0.93
N LEU A 147 9.89 -1.80 -0.47
CA LEU A 147 9.92 -1.42 0.94
C LEU A 147 8.60 -0.86 1.48
N THR A 148 7.78 -0.27 0.61
CA THR A 148 6.52 0.40 0.99
C THR A 148 5.29 -0.30 0.45
N ALA A 149 5.44 -1.50 -0.14
CA ALA A 149 4.29 -2.34 -0.42
C ALA A 149 3.48 -2.56 0.88
N PRO A 150 2.16 -2.72 0.79
CA PRO A 150 1.28 -2.73 1.95
C PRO A 150 1.36 -4.06 2.72
N TYR A 151 2.52 -4.48 3.22
CA TYR A 151 2.73 -5.77 3.90
C TYR A 151 1.86 -6.01 5.13
N LEU A 152 1.25 -4.96 5.69
CA LEU A 152 0.21 -5.07 6.72
C LEU A 152 -0.97 -5.94 6.28
N MET A 153 -1.15 -6.08 4.97
CA MET A 153 -1.95 -7.10 4.33
C MET A 153 -1.74 -8.51 4.90
N TYR A 154 -0.51 -8.92 5.21
CA TYR A 154 -0.29 -10.25 5.80
C TYR A 154 -0.73 -10.36 7.26
N LEU A 155 -0.99 -9.25 7.96
CA LEU A 155 -1.45 -9.30 9.35
C LEU A 155 -2.92 -9.74 9.39
N SER A 156 -3.19 -10.72 10.26
CA SER A 156 -4.57 -11.17 10.50
C SER A 156 -5.37 -10.03 11.12
N PRO A 157 -6.64 -9.81 10.72
CA PRO A 157 -7.58 -9.15 11.63
C PRO A 157 -7.63 -9.94 12.94
N LEU A 158 -7.50 -9.23 14.06
CA LEU A 158 -7.84 -9.75 15.38
C LEU A 158 -9.36 -9.87 15.50
#